data_AF-A0A2N1I7L6-F1
#
_entry.id   AF-A0A2N1I7L6-F1
#
_cell.length_a   1.000
_cell.length_b   1.000
_cell.length_c   1.000
_cell.angle_alpha   90.00
_cell.angle_beta   90.00
_cell.angle_gamma   90.00
#
_symmetry.space_group_name_H-M   'P 1'
#
loop_
_entity.id
_entity.type
_entity.pdbx_description
1 polymer ?
#
loop_
_entity_poly.entity_id
_entity_poly.type
_entity_poly.pdbx_seq_one_letter_code
_entity_poly.pdbx_strand_id
1 'polypeptide(L)'
;MATHNITDSALLVKKSRRTIQRYIANGKLTMANDSLGNPQIEITELIRVFGALSKVSQNRLAKKSQNVAVKFSKKNNTINLTHDELENIITRAVEKALNKAIPLLIEHKKTAPIPDKITPTAPIEQKKRKKALPISRPFIAKKKEPKNGYAVAFGLPNAITEVIHLRIMKLHGEGLTSREIGKEVGVSQASIQRTINVST
;
A
#
# COMPACT_ATOMS: atom_id res chain seq x y z
N MET A 1 -11.82 6.00 19.95
CA MET A 1 -12.01 7.38 19.44
C MET A 1 -11.66 7.41 17.96
N ALA A 2 -12.11 8.41 17.20
CA ALA A 2 -11.77 8.50 15.79
C ALA A 2 -10.30 8.97 15.59
N THR A 3 -9.59 8.32 14.68
CA THR A 3 -8.18 8.56 14.38
C THR A 3 -8.01 8.96 12.91
N HIS A 4 -7.05 9.84 12.63
CA HIS A 4 -6.78 10.36 11.29
C HIS A 4 -5.31 10.21 10.91
N ASN A 5 -5.06 10.09 9.60
CA ASN A 5 -3.70 10.15 9.09
C ASN A 5 -3.14 11.59 9.17
N ILE A 6 -1.84 11.75 8.96
CA ILE A 6 -1.16 13.06 9.04
C ILE A 6 -1.72 14.08 8.03
N THR A 7 -2.07 13.63 6.82
CA THR A 7 -2.62 14.51 5.76
C THR A 7 -4.00 15.02 6.13
N ASP A 8 -4.89 14.12 6.55
CA ASP A 8 -6.25 14.43 6.96
C ASP A 8 -6.24 15.33 8.19
N SER A 9 -5.35 15.05 9.14
CA SER A 9 -5.11 15.90 10.30
C SER A 9 -4.74 17.32 9.88
N ALA A 10 -3.83 17.47 8.93
CA ALA A 10 -3.41 18.76 8.40
C ALA A 10 -4.57 19.54 7.76
N LEU A 11 -5.45 18.84 7.03
CA LEU A 11 -6.66 19.42 6.44
C LEU A 11 -7.67 19.85 7.52
N LEU A 12 -7.90 19.02 8.54
CA LEU A 12 -8.81 19.31 9.66
C LEU A 12 -8.41 20.57 10.41
N VAL A 13 -7.12 20.78 10.66
CA VAL A 13 -6.62 21.96 11.41
C VAL A 13 -6.29 23.15 10.52
N LYS A 14 -6.47 23.05 9.20
CA LYS A 14 -6.04 24.07 8.21
C LYS A 14 -4.56 24.48 8.37
N LYS A 15 -3.67 23.51 8.63
CA LYS A 15 -2.21 23.73 8.68
C LYS A 15 -1.52 22.87 7.64
N SER A 16 -0.27 23.22 7.33
CA SER A 16 0.55 22.40 6.45
C SER A 16 0.91 21.07 7.11
N ARG A 17 1.05 20.01 6.30
CA ARG A 17 1.55 18.70 6.76
C ARG A 17 2.86 18.80 7.52
N ARG A 18 3.77 19.70 7.08
CA ARG A 18 5.05 19.98 7.76
C ARG A 18 4.87 20.49 9.18
N THR A 19 3.80 21.25 9.44
CA THR A 19 3.48 21.74 10.79
C THR A 19 3.06 20.60 11.71
N ILE A 20 2.18 19.71 11.24
CA ILE A 20 1.81 18.51 12.00
C ILE A 20 3.04 17.67 12.34
N GLN A 21 3.89 17.39 11.34
CA GLN A 21 5.11 16.62 11.53
C GLN A 21 6.08 17.26 12.53
N ARG A 22 6.25 18.59 12.47
CA ARG A 22 7.08 19.33 13.44
C ARG A 22 6.52 19.23 14.86
N TYR A 23 5.21 19.28 15.02
CA TYR A 23 4.59 19.18 16.34
C TYR A 23 4.73 17.78 16.93
N ILE A 24 4.68 16.74 16.10
CA ILE A 24 5.01 15.36 16.51
C ILE A 24 6.48 15.26 16.92
N ALA A 25 7.40 15.77 16.09
CA ALA A 25 8.83 15.75 16.38
C ALA A 25 9.19 16.48 17.69
N ASN A 26 8.46 17.55 17.99
CA ASN A 26 8.64 18.34 19.21
C ASN A 26 7.86 17.78 20.42
N GLY A 27 7.15 16.65 20.29
CA GLY A 27 6.36 16.04 21.36
C GLY A 27 5.09 16.79 21.74
N LYS A 28 4.66 17.79 20.95
CA LYS A 28 3.43 18.54 21.19
C LYS A 28 2.18 17.74 20.81
N LEU A 29 2.30 16.90 19.78
CA LEU A 29 1.24 15.99 19.35
C LEU A 29 1.67 14.55 19.60
N THR A 30 0.77 13.78 20.20
CA THR A 30 0.95 12.33 20.33
C THR A 30 0.46 11.63 19.08
N MET A 31 1.22 10.64 18.61
CA MET A 31 0.91 9.83 17.45
C MET A 31 0.93 8.35 17.86
N ALA A 32 -0.07 7.61 17.44
CA ALA A 32 -0.16 6.16 17.60
C ALA A 32 0.01 5.49 16.24
N ASN A 33 0.38 4.21 16.26
CA ASN A 33 0.41 3.40 15.05
C ASN A 33 -0.83 2.53 15.00
N ASP A 34 -1.46 2.44 13.83
CA ASP A 34 -2.55 1.51 13.58
C ASP A 34 -2.04 0.05 13.63
N SER A 35 -2.97 -0.91 13.63
CA SER A 35 -2.74 -2.34 13.39
C SER A 35 -1.83 -2.63 12.18
N LEU A 36 -1.89 -1.79 11.15
CA LEU A 36 -1.05 -1.86 9.95
C LEU A 36 0.30 -1.11 10.07
N GLY A 37 0.60 -0.52 11.22
CA GLY A 37 1.82 0.26 11.47
C GLY A 37 1.79 1.68 10.91
N ASN A 38 0.64 2.15 10.42
CA ASN A 38 0.52 3.48 9.84
C ASN A 38 0.36 4.55 10.93
N PRO A 39 1.02 5.71 10.79
CA PRO A 39 0.94 6.80 11.77
C PRO A 39 -0.45 7.43 11.77
N GLN A 40 -1.10 7.41 12.92
CA GLN A 40 -2.42 7.99 13.16
C GLN A 40 -2.41 8.93 14.37
N ILE A 41 -3.26 9.94 14.31
CA ILE A 41 -3.42 10.97 15.35
C ILE A 41 -4.87 10.97 15.78
N GLU A 42 -5.12 11.00 17.09
CA GLU A 42 -6.47 11.07 17.62
C GLU A 42 -7.08 12.46 17.42
N ILE A 43 -8.39 12.53 17.17
CA ILE A 43 -9.12 13.81 17.06
C ILE A 43 -8.98 14.64 18.35
N THR A 44 -8.99 14.00 19.51
CA THR A 44 -8.82 14.64 20.82
C THR A 44 -7.49 15.36 20.94
N GLU A 45 -6.40 14.74 20.48
CA GLU A 45 -5.07 15.35 20.44
C GLU A 45 -5.03 16.57 19.51
N LEU A 46 -5.69 16.48 18.35
CA LEU A 46 -5.80 17.62 17.44
C LEU A 46 -6.58 18.78 18.07
N ILE A 47 -7.70 18.50 18.76
CA ILE A 47 -8.49 19.51 19.46
C ILE A 47 -7.71 20.13 20.61
N ARG A 48 -6.99 19.32 21.39
CA ARG A 48 -6.15 19.77 22.50
C ARG A 48 -5.09 20.78 22.05
N VAL A 49 -4.45 20.51 20.91
CA VAL A 49 -3.30 21.29 20.43
C VAL A 49 -3.70 22.48 19.58
N PHE A 50 -4.72 22.34 18.73
CA PHE A 50 -5.11 23.37 17.76
C PHE A 50 -6.48 24.01 18.04
N GLY A 51 -7.25 23.47 18.99
CA GLY A 51 -8.60 23.94 19.31
C GLY A 51 -9.65 23.42 18.34
N ALA A 52 -10.66 24.24 18.05
CA ALA A 52 -11.77 23.86 17.19
C ALA A 52 -11.29 23.47 15.78
N LEU A 53 -11.67 22.27 15.34
CA LEU A 53 -11.32 21.76 14.01
C LEU A 53 -12.19 22.40 12.93
N SER A 54 -11.60 22.59 11.75
CA SER A 54 -12.34 23.05 10.58
C SER A 54 -13.29 21.97 10.09
N LYS A 55 -14.52 22.36 9.74
CA LYS A 55 -15.42 21.52 8.93
C LYS A 55 -14.76 21.34 7.56
N VAL A 56 -14.13 20.20 7.33
CA VAL A 56 -13.56 19.87 6.02
C VAL A 56 -14.74 19.52 5.13
N SER A 57 -15.17 20.44 4.27
CA SER A 57 -16.03 20.08 3.15
C SER A 57 -15.28 19.05 2.34
N GLN A 58 -15.84 17.86 2.15
CA GLN A 58 -15.31 16.82 1.28
C GLN A 58 -15.42 17.26 -0.19
N ASN A 59 -14.86 18.41 -0.54
CA ASN A 59 -14.61 18.77 -1.92
C ASN A 59 -13.60 17.74 -2.42
N ARG A 60 -14.12 16.68 -3.03
CA ARG A 60 -13.35 15.71 -3.79
C ARG A 60 -12.50 16.51 -4.76
N LEU A 61 -11.25 16.74 -4.39
CA LEU A 61 -10.24 17.25 -5.29
C LEU A 61 -10.23 16.25 -6.45
N ALA A 62 -10.79 16.65 -7.58
CA ALA A 62 -10.67 15.94 -8.83
C ALA A 62 -9.17 15.81 -9.09
N LYS A 63 -8.59 14.66 -8.73
CA LYS A 63 -7.20 14.36 -9.00
C LYS A 63 -7.07 14.41 -10.52
N LYS A 64 -6.51 15.49 -11.05
CA LYS A 64 -5.99 15.50 -12.42
C LYS A 64 -4.83 14.52 -12.44
N SER A 65 -5.13 13.25 -12.68
CA SER A 65 -4.12 12.24 -12.95
C SER A 65 -3.50 12.58 -14.30
N GLN A 66 -2.20 12.88 -14.33
CA GLN A 66 -1.44 12.78 -15.58
C GLN A 66 -1.43 11.31 -15.98
N ASN A 67 -2.17 11.00 -17.05
CA ASN A 67 -2.20 9.68 -17.64
C ASN A 67 -0.90 9.50 -18.44
N VAL A 68 0.13 8.96 -17.79
CA VAL A 68 1.25 8.37 -18.53
C VAL A 68 0.71 7.08 -19.13
N ALA A 69 0.84 6.91 -20.45
CA ALA A 69 0.27 5.81 -21.22
C ALA A 69 0.78 4.45 -20.72
N VAL A 70 0.16 3.93 -19.66
CA VAL A 70 0.25 2.53 -19.28
C VAL A 70 -0.87 1.84 -20.03
N LYS A 71 -0.52 0.93 -20.94
CA LYS A 71 -1.48 0.08 -21.64
C LYS A 71 -2.16 -0.85 -20.64
N PHE A 72 -3.19 -0.37 -19.94
CA PHE A 72 -4.08 -1.21 -19.16
C PHE A 72 -5.13 -1.79 -20.10
N SER A 73 -4.87 -2.99 -20.61
CA SER A 73 -5.92 -3.84 -21.17
C SER A 73 -6.74 -4.46 -20.04
N LYS A 74 -7.60 -3.66 -19.41
CA LYS A 74 -8.69 -4.20 -18.59
C LYS A 74 -9.97 -3.48 -18.97
N LYS A 75 -10.77 -4.14 -19.80
CA LYS A 75 -12.17 -3.82 -20.00
C LYS A 75 -12.91 -4.21 -18.73
N ASN A 76 -12.98 -3.34 -17.74
CA ASN A 76 -13.94 -3.48 -16.66
C ASN A 76 -15.31 -3.01 -17.18
N ASN A 77 -16.06 -3.94 -17.78
CA ASN A 77 -17.49 -3.80 -18.04
C ASN A 77 -18.23 -3.90 -16.70
N THR A 78 -18.14 -2.84 -15.89
CA THR A 78 -19.03 -2.69 -14.73
C THR A 78 -20.35 -2.17 -15.27
N ILE A 79 -21.30 -3.06 -15.50
CA ILE A 79 -22.67 -2.71 -15.86
C ILE A 79 -23.39 -2.39 -14.55
N ASN A 80 -23.78 -1.12 -14.37
CA ASN A 80 -24.64 -0.73 -13.25
C ASN A 80 -26.07 -1.14 -13.61
N LEU A 81 -26.52 -2.27 -13.07
CA LEU A 81 -27.90 -2.72 -13.24
C LEU A 81 -28.80 -1.98 -12.25
N THR A 82 -30.00 -1.61 -12.72
CA THR A 82 -31.05 -1.05 -11.87
C THR A 82 -31.67 -2.14 -10.97
N HIS A 83 -32.37 -1.73 -9.91
CA HIS A 83 -32.95 -2.67 -8.95
C HIS A 83 -33.94 -3.64 -9.63
N ASP A 84 -34.81 -3.11 -10.48
CA ASP A 84 -35.82 -3.87 -11.21
C ASP A 84 -35.22 -4.91 -12.18
N GLU A 85 -34.08 -4.57 -12.81
CA GLU A 85 -33.36 -5.52 -13.68
C GLU A 85 -32.76 -6.67 -12.88
N LEU A 86 -32.24 -6.39 -11.68
CA LEU A 86 -31.72 -7.43 -10.78
C LEU A 86 -32.84 -8.34 -10.30
N GLU A 87 -34.00 -7.78 -9.93
CA GLU A 87 -35.17 -8.57 -9.54
C GLU A 87 -35.63 -9.48 -10.66
N ASN A 88 -35.73 -8.96 -11.88
CA ASN A 88 -36.11 -9.75 -13.07
C ASN A 88 -35.11 -10.88 -13.40
N ILE A 89 -33.81 -10.65 -13.19
CA ILE A 89 -32.80 -11.69 -13.39
C ILE A 89 -32.94 -12.79 -12.35
N ILE A 90 -33.18 -12.42 -11.09
CA ILE A 90 -33.33 -13.35 -9.97
C ILE A 90 -34.60 -14.20 -10.14
N THR A 91 -35.75 -13.58 -10.44
CA THR A 91 -37.02 -14.28 -10.64
C THR A 91 -36.92 -15.32 -11.75
N ARG A 92 -36.36 -14.93 -12.90
CA ARG A 92 -36.15 -15.82 -14.04
C ARG A 92 -35.17 -16.96 -13.74
N ALA A 93 -34.14 -16.70 -12.95
CA ALA A 93 -33.19 -17.74 -12.53
C ALA A 93 -33.86 -18.77 -11.59
N VAL A 94 -34.68 -18.31 -10.65
CA VAL A 94 -35.43 -19.17 -9.72
C VAL A 94 -36.46 -20.02 -10.47
N GLU A 95 -37.26 -19.43 -11.35
CA GLU A 95 -38.24 -20.17 -12.17
C GLU A 95 -37.56 -21.27 -13.00
N LYS A 96 -36.42 -20.95 -13.63
CA LYS A 96 -35.66 -21.93 -14.41
C LYS A 96 -35.12 -23.06 -13.54
N ALA A 97 -34.66 -22.76 -12.33
CA ALA A 97 -34.20 -23.77 -11.37
C ALA A 97 -35.36 -24.69 -10.92
N LEU A 98 -36.52 -24.12 -10.61
CA LEU A 98 -37.71 -24.87 -10.21
C LEU A 98 -38.22 -25.76 -11.33
N ASN A 99 -38.35 -25.24 -12.56
CA ASN A 99 -38.76 -26.03 -13.72
C ASN A 99 -37.83 -27.22 -14.01
N LYS A 100 -36.54 -27.11 -13.64
CA LYS A 100 -35.58 -28.21 -13.76
C LYS A 100 -35.67 -29.20 -12.60
N ALA A 101 -36.00 -28.74 -11.39
CA ALA A 101 -36.07 -29.57 -10.19
C ALA A 101 -37.40 -30.33 -10.05
N ILE A 102 -38.52 -29.73 -10.46
CA ILE A 102 -39.87 -30.33 -10.40
C ILE A 102 -39.95 -31.71 -11.06
N PRO A 103 -39.50 -31.93 -12.31
CA PRO A 103 -39.56 -33.25 -12.94
C PRO A 103 -38.75 -34.30 -12.18
N LEU A 104 -37.59 -33.92 -11.62
CA LEU A 104 -36.76 -34.81 -10.80
C LEU A 104 -37.45 -35.21 -9.50
N LEU A 105 -38.29 -34.36 -8.91
CA LEU A 105 -39.04 -34.68 -7.69
C LEU A 105 -40.28 -35.54 -7.94
N ILE A 106 -40.78 -35.56 -9.19
CA ILE A 106 -41.96 -36.34 -9.59
C ILE A 106 -41.57 -37.81 -9.85
N GLU A 107 -40.34 -38.08 -10.32
CA GLU A 107 -39.84 -39.45 -10.56
C GLU A 107 -39.76 -40.31 -9.29
N HIS A 108 -39.76 -39.70 -8.09
CA HIS A 108 -39.55 -40.40 -6.81
C HIS A 108 -40.86 -40.82 -6.12
N LYS A 109 -42.02 -40.75 -6.80
CA LYS A 109 -43.31 -41.17 -6.25
C LYS A 109 -43.76 -42.53 -6.80
N LYS A 110 -42.99 -43.58 -6.49
CA LYS A 110 -43.51 -44.96 -6.39
C LYS A 110 -43.11 -45.55 -5.02
N THR A 111 -44.12 -45.62 -4.15
CA THR A 111 -44.31 -46.61 -3.08
C THR A 111 -43.39 -46.57 -1.83
N ALA A 112 -43.94 -45.93 -0.78
CA ALA A 112 -43.98 -46.19 0.69
C ALA A 112 -43.11 -47.30 1.37
N PRO A 113 -42.97 -47.39 2.72
CA PRO A 113 -43.38 -46.52 3.85
C PRO A 113 -42.27 -46.25 4.92
N ILE A 114 -42.59 -45.38 5.88
CA ILE A 114 -41.88 -45.10 7.14
C ILE A 114 -41.92 -46.32 8.08
N PRO A 115 -40.86 -46.59 8.87
CA PRO A 115 -41.07 -46.65 10.32
C PRO A 115 -39.98 -45.95 11.14
N ASP A 116 -40.44 -45.26 12.17
CA ASP A 116 -39.69 -44.71 13.29
C ASP A 116 -38.92 -45.80 14.08
N LYS A 117 -37.69 -45.51 14.53
CA LYS A 117 -37.39 -45.50 15.97
C LYS A 117 -35.99 -45.00 16.30
N ILE A 118 -35.98 -44.12 17.28
CA ILE A 118 -34.86 -43.46 17.93
C ILE A 118 -34.31 -44.41 19.00
N THR A 119 -32.99 -44.58 19.07
CA THR A 119 -32.32 -44.94 20.34
C THR A 119 -30.93 -44.28 20.41
N PRO A 120 -30.59 -43.61 21.52
CA PRO A 120 -29.34 -42.88 21.68
C PRO A 120 -28.27 -43.71 22.40
N THR A 121 -27.06 -43.78 21.85
CA THR A 121 -25.90 -44.36 22.54
C THR A 121 -24.73 -43.39 22.52
N ALA A 122 -24.59 -42.69 23.65
CA ALA A 122 -23.38 -42.19 24.33
C ALA A 122 -22.26 -41.40 23.59
N PRO A 123 -21.58 -40.47 24.31
CA PRO A 123 -20.74 -39.42 23.73
C PRO A 123 -19.25 -39.79 23.68
N ILE A 124 -18.55 -39.37 22.62
CA ILE A 124 -17.08 -39.44 22.55
C ILE A 124 -16.50 -38.04 22.29
N GLU A 125 -15.94 -37.51 23.38
CA GLU A 125 -14.83 -36.57 23.56
C GLU A 125 -14.16 -35.88 22.35
N GLN A 126 -14.26 -34.54 22.40
CA GLN A 126 -13.22 -33.52 22.28
C GLN A 126 -11.86 -33.89 21.63
N LYS A 127 -11.52 -33.20 20.53
CA LYS A 127 -10.11 -32.89 20.21
C LYS A 127 -9.94 -31.45 19.70
N LYS A 128 -9.52 -30.56 20.62
CA LYS A 128 -8.87 -29.28 20.32
C LYS A 128 -7.56 -29.51 19.58
N ARG A 129 -7.36 -28.88 18.42
CA ARG A 129 -6.07 -28.65 17.77
C ARG A 129 -6.16 -27.34 16.98
N LYS A 130 -5.16 -26.47 16.82
CA LYS A 130 -3.90 -26.09 17.50
C LYS A 130 -3.66 -24.65 16.98
N LYS A 131 -3.21 -23.71 17.80
CA LYS A 131 -2.86 -22.35 17.38
C LYS A 131 -1.64 -22.39 16.44
N ALA A 132 -1.73 -21.78 15.27
CA ALA A 132 -0.61 -21.65 14.34
C ALA A 132 0.38 -20.57 14.81
N LEU A 133 1.66 -20.91 14.79
CA LEU A 133 2.78 -20.00 15.07
C LEU A 133 2.93 -18.93 13.96
N PRO A 134 3.50 -17.75 14.29
CA PRO A 134 3.62 -16.63 13.36
C PRO A 134 4.65 -16.91 12.26
N ILE A 135 4.22 -16.66 11.03
CA ILE A 135 5.02 -16.65 9.81
C ILE A 135 6.16 -15.63 9.94
N SER A 136 7.38 -16.09 9.69
CA SER A 136 8.59 -15.27 9.63
C SER A 136 8.45 -14.18 8.55
N ARG A 137 8.57 -12.91 8.95
CA ARG A 137 8.59 -11.78 8.02
C ARG A 137 9.97 -11.67 7.34
N PRO A 138 10.04 -11.40 6.03
CA PRO A 138 11.30 -11.08 5.38
C PRO A 138 11.82 -9.73 5.90
N PHE A 139 13.13 -9.71 6.18
CA PHE A 139 13.88 -8.59 6.72
C PHE A 139 13.76 -7.38 5.77
N ILE A 140 13.10 -6.30 6.20
CA ILE A 140 13.08 -5.03 5.45
C ILE A 140 14.48 -4.44 5.53
N ALA A 141 15.16 -4.31 4.40
CA ALA A 141 16.47 -3.68 4.30
C ALA A 141 16.39 -2.26 4.89
N LYS A 142 17.12 -2.04 6.00
CA LYS A 142 17.25 -0.73 6.64
C LYS A 142 17.76 0.29 5.61
N LYS A 143 17.04 1.40 5.42
CA LYS A 143 17.54 2.57 4.67
C LYS A 143 18.85 3.00 5.32
N LYS A 144 19.94 2.99 4.54
CA LYS A 144 21.25 3.49 4.99
C LYS A 144 21.09 4.98 5.35
N GLU A 145 21.48 5.32 6.57
CA GLU A 145 21.54 6.69 7.06
C GLU A 145 22.39 7.56 6.12
N PRO A 146 22.07 8.86 5.97
CA PRO A 146 22.91 9.79 5.23
C PRO A 146 24.23 9.94 5.98
N LYS A 147 25.27 9.24 5.54
CA LYS A 147 26.63 9.48 5.99
C LYS A 147 27.05 10.82 5.40
N ASN A 148 27.44 11.78 6.24
CA ASN A 148 28.09 13.04 5.86
C ASN A 148 29.47 12.74 5.24
N GLY A 149 29.47 12.18 4.02
CA GLY A 149 30.68 11.81 3.30
C GLY A 149 31.04 12.81 2.21
N TYR A 150 32.27 12.73 1.74
CA TYR A 150 32.81 13.54 0.63
C TYR A 150 31.81 13.69 -0.53
N ALA A 151 31.26 12.58 -1.01
CA ALA A 151 30.28 12.58 -2.10
C ALA A 151 29.10 13.53 -1.85
N VAL A 152 28.57 13.54 -0.63
CA VAL A 152 27.41 14.37 -0.26
C VAL A 152 27.77 15.85 -0.25
N ALA A 153 28.97 16.21 0.23
CA ALA A 153 29.44 17.59 0.27
C ALA A 153 29.54 18.21 -1.13
N PHE A 154 29.90 17.40 -2.14
CA PHE A 154 30.04 17.82 -3.53
C PHE A 154 28.84 17.44 -4.40
N GLY A 155 27.72 16.96 -3.84
CA GLY A 155 26.54 16.56 -4.62
C GLY A 155 26.77 15.36 -5.58
N LEU A 156 27.81 14.58 -5.32
CA LEU A 156 28.22 13.41 -6.10
C LEU A 156 27.51 12.13 -5.63
N PRO A 157 27.42 11.10 -6.49
CA PRO A 157 26.95 9.79 -6.09
C PRO A 157 27.79 9.19 -4.96
N ASN A 158 27.19 8.47 -4.01
CA ASN A 158 27.90 7.87 -2.86
C ASN A 158 29.05 6.91 -3.24
N ALA A 159 29.08 6.42 -4.48
CA ALA A 159 30.18 5.60 -4.99
C ALA A 159 31.47 6.41 -5.26
N ILE A 160 31.38 7.74 -5.34
CA ILE A 160 32.50 8.64 -5.61
C ILE A 160 33.14 9.06 -4.29
N THR A 161 34.24 8.41 -3.94
CA THR A 161 35.11 8.87 -2.85
C THR A 161 36.03 9.99 -3.35
N GLU A 162 36.71 10.67 -2.43
CA GLU A 162 37.69 11.72 -2.74
C GLU A 162 38.78 11.22 -3.70
N VAL A 163 39.33 10.04 -3.44
CA VAL A 163 40.37 9.42 -4.28
C VAL A 163 39.85 9.14 -5.70
N ILE A 164 38.61 8.64 -5.81
CA ILE A 164 37.95 8.38 -7.09
C ILE A 164 37.70 9.70 -7.83
N HIS A 165 37.26 10.74 -7.12
CA HIS A 165 37.03 12.06 -7.69
C HIS A 165 38.30 12.66 -8.30
N LEU A 166 39.40 12.68 -7.55
CA LEU A 166 40.69 13.18 -8.02
C LEU A 166 41.21 12.37 -9.22
N ARG A 167 41.03 11.04 -9.21
CA ARG A 167 41.43 10.20 -10.35
C ARG A 167 40.61 10.51 -11.60
N ILE A 168 39.29 10.68 -11.47
CA ILE A 168 38.41 11.06 -12.58
C ILE A 168 38.84 12.41 -13.16
N MET A 169 39.10 13.42 -12.32
CA MET A 169 39.51 14.75 -12.78
C MET A 169 40.86 14.71 -13.50
N LYS A 170 41.83 13.93 -13.00
CA LYS A 170 43.12 13.75 -13.65
C LYS A 170 42.97 13.10 -15.04
N LEU A 171 42.28 11.96 -15.12
CA LEU A 171 42.10 11.22 -16.36
C LEU A 171 41.28 12.01 -17.40
N HIS A 172 40.29 12.77 -16.95
CA HIS A 172 39.53 13.67 -17.84
C HIS A 172 40.41 14.81 -18.37
N GLY A 173 41.31 15.37 -17.54
CA GLY A 173 42.30 16.34 -17.97
C GLY A 173 43.32 15.79 -18.99
N GLU A 174 43.57 14.49 -18.96
CA GLU A 174 44.39 13.77 -19.96
C GLU A 174 43.61 13.49 -21.28
N GLY A 175 42.33 13.88 -21.36
CA GLY A 175 41.51 13.74 -22.56
C GLY A 175 40.80 12.39 -22.71
N LEU A 176 40.82 11.55 -21.67
CA LEU A 176 40.13 10.26 -21.70
C LEU A 176 38.61 10.41 -21.64
N THR A 177 37.92 9.54 -22.35
CA THR A 177 36.45 9.54 -22.37
C THR A 177 35.88 8.95 -21.07
N SER A 178 34.67 9.39 -20.69
CA SER A 178 33.94 8.83 -19.52
C SER A 178 33.81 7.29 -19.55
N ARG A 179 33.84 6.69 -20.75
CA ARG A 179 33.82 5.23 -20.95
C ARG A 179 35.12 4.56 -20.57
N GLU A 180 36.25 5.15 -20.92
CA GLU A 180 37.58 4.65 -20.60
C GLU A 180 37.88 4.81 -19.12
N ILE A 181 37.56 5.98 -18.55
CA ILE A 181 37.67 6.26 -17.12
C ILE A 181 36.86 5.24 -16.30
N GLY A 182 35.67 4.85 -16.78
CA GLY A 182 34.83 3.85 -16.11
C GLY A 182 35.46 2.47 -16.02
N LYS A 183 36.27 2.07 -17.02
CA LYS A 183 36.99 0.80 -17.00
C LYS A 183 38.14 0.82 -15.99
N GLU A 184 38.78 1.97 -15.80
CA GLU A 184 39.92 2.12 -14.89
C GLU A 184 39.49 2.26 -13.42
N VAL A 185 38.47 3.07 -13.16
CA VAL A 185 38.04 3.41 -11.79
C VAL A 185 36.94 2.48 -11.27
N GLY A 186 36.35 1.65 -12.13
CA GLY A 186 35.31 0.69 -11.73
C GLY A 186 33.96 1.34 -11.40
N VAL A 187 33.72 2.54 -11.92
CA VAL A 187 32.50 3.33 -11.65
C VAL A 187 31.67 3.47 -12.92
N SER A 188 30.35 3.50 -12.77
CA SER A 188 29.43 3.69 -13.90
C SER A 188 29.71 4.99 -14.67
N GLN A 189 29.61 4.94 -15.99
CA GLN A 189 29.79 6.11 -16.87
C GLN A 189 28.90 7.29 -16.47
N ALA A 190 27.65 7.02 -16.08
CA ALA A 190 26.71 8.07 -15.65
C ALA A 190 27.20 8.81 -14.38
N SER A 191 27.85 8.09 -13.46
CA SER A 191 28.41 8.70 -12.25
C SER A 191 29.65 9.52 -12.57
N ILE A 192 30.50 9.06 -13.50
CA ILE A 192 31.66 9.81 -13.99
C ILE A 192 31.22 11.09 -14.69
N GLN A 193 30.25 11.00 -15.60
CA GLN A 193 29.73 12.17 -16.30
C GLN A 193 29.13 13.19 -15.33
N ARG A 194 28.35 12.73 -14.34
CA ARG A 194 27.85 13.62 -13.28
C ARG A 194 28.99 14.28 -12.51
N THR A 195 30.05 13.54 -12.22
CA THR A 195 31.22 14.06 -11.50
C THR A 195 31.94 15.13 -12.30
N ILE A 196 32.14 14.91 -13.60
CA ILE A 196 32.73 15.91 -14.50
C ILE A 196 31.84 17.17 -14.53
N ASN A 197 30.54 17.02 -14.80
CA ASN A 197 29.60 18.14 -14.92
C ASN A 197 29.47 19.00 -13.65
N VAL A 198 29.75 18.44 -12.47
CA VAL A 198 29.67 19.17 -11.20
C VAL A 198 30.97 19.92 -10.89
N SER A 199 32.08 19.50 -11.50
CA SER A 199 33.43 20.00 -11.20
C SER A 199 34.05 20.83 -12.32
N THR A 200 33.41 20.86 -13.50
CA THR A 200 33.62 21.83 -14.58
C THR A 200 32.75 23.06 -14.39
#